data_AF-A0A357HDA9-F1
#
_entry.id   AF-A0A357HDA9-F1
#
_cell.length_a   1.000
_cell.length_b   1.000
_cell.length_c   1.000
_cell.angle_alpha   90.00
_cell.angle_beta   90.00
_cell.angle_gamma   90.00
#
_symmetry.space_group_name_H-M   'P 1'
#
loop_
_entity.id
_entity.type
_entity.pdbx_description
1 polymer ?
#
loop_
_entity_poly.entity_id
_entity_poly.type
_entity_poly.pdbx_seq_one_letter_code
_entity_poly.pdbx_strand_id
1 'polypeptide(L)' 'MPYFHMSCNVELNEEQKKAMKSAFGRAVEDIPGKSERWLMVEFTDARNSLFFSGKDDPCAMVDVSV' A
#
# COMPACT_ATOMS: atom_id res chain seq x y z
N MET A 1 -0.74 15.86 0.83
CA MET A 1 0.30 15.13 1.60
C MET A 1 0.06 13.70 1.19
N PRO A 2 0.96 13.08 0.41
CA PRO A 2 0.67 11.79 -0.18
C PRO A 2 0.31 10.76 0.89
N TYR A 3 -0.84 10.13 0.73
CA TYR A 3 -1.33 9.07 1.60
C TYR A 3 -1.70 7.87 0.74
N PHE A 4 -1.06 6.74 1.04
CA PHE A 4 -1.27 5.48 0.34
C PHE A 4 -1.88 4.49 1.33
N HIS A 5 -3.07 4.00 1.04
CA HIS A 5 -3.69 2.91 1.78
C HIS A 5 -3.61 1.64 0.95
N MET A 6 -2.94 0.62 1.47
CA MET A 6 -2.92 -0.70 0.85
C MET A 6 -3.71 -1.70 1.69
N SER A 7 -4.72 -2.31 1.06
CA SER A 7 -5.49 -3.41 1.63
C SER A 7 -5.18 -4.71 0.89
N CYS A 8 -4.95 -5.80 1.61
CA CYS A 8 -4.77 -7.14 1.02
C CYS A 8 -5.37 -8.23 1.90
N ASN A 9 -5.68 -9.38 1.30
CA ASN A 9 -6.21 -10.57 1.98
C ASN A 9 -5.11 -11.58 2.39
N VAL A 10 -3.84 -11.21 2.21
CA VAL A 10 -2.69 -12.01 2.64
C VAL A 10 -2.08 -11.35 3.88
N GLU A 11 -1.55 -12.15 4.80
CA GLU A 11 -0.81 -11.63 5.96
C GLU A 11 0.58 -11.16 5.56
N LEU A 12 0.97 -9.98 6.06
CA LEU A 12 2.26 -9.38 5.76
C LEU A 12 3.12 -9.31 7.03
N ASN A 13 4.36 -9.75 6.91
CA ASN A 13 5.33 -9.54 7.96
C ASN A 13 5.91 -8.11 7.93
N GLU A 14 6.60 -7.73 9.00
CA GLU A 14 7.18 -6.39 9.15
C GLU A 14 8.25 -6.05 8.09
N GLU A 15 8.99 -7.03 7.60
CA GLU A 15 10.00 -6.82 6.56
C GLU A 15 9.35 -6.48 5.22
N GLN A 16 8.28 -7.20 4.85
CA GLN A 16 7.47 -6.93 3.67
C GLN A 16 6.83 -5.53 3.73
N LYS A 17 6.26 -5.15 4.88
CA LYS A 17 5.68 -3.80 5.08
C LYS A 17 6.73 -2.71 4.89
N LYS A 18 7.95 -2.88 5.44
CA LYS A 18 9.05 -1.93 5.27
C LYS A 18 9.56 -1.85 3.82
N ALA A 19 9.66 -2.99 3.14
CA ALA A 19 10.05 -3.05 1.73
C ALA A 19 9.04 -2.31 0.84
N MET A 20 7.75 -2.54 1.05
CA MET A 20 6.68 -1.86 0.30
C MET A 20 6.61 -0.37 0.60
N LYS A 21 6.73 0.05 1.87
CA LYS A 21 6.81 1.46 2.25
C LYS A 21 7.95 2.18 1.53
N SER A 22 9.11 1.53 1.41
CA SER A 22 10.27 2.08 0.69
C SER A 22 10.02 2.16 -0.83
N ALA A 23 9.34 1.16 -1.39
CA ALA A 23 8.95 1.16 -2.81
C ALA A 23 7.93 2.27 -3.13
N PHE A 24 6.92 2.46 -2.27
CA PHE A 24 5.98 3.57 -2.40
C PHE A 24 6.65 4.94 -2.20
N GLY A 25 7.61 5.02 -1.29
CA GLY A 25 8.44 6.22 -1.09
C GLY A 25 9.14 6.68 -2.37
N ARG A 26 9.71 5.73 -3.12
CA ARG A 26 10.31 5.98 -4.44
C ARG A 26 9.26 6.40 -5.47
N ALA A 27 8.11 5.73 -5.52
CA ALA A 27 7.04 6.06 -6.46
C ALA A 27 6.46 7.48 -6.23
N VAL A 28 6.45 7.96 -4.98
CA VAL A 28 6.01 9.33 -4.66
C VAL A 28 6.94 10.40 -5.24
N GLU A 29 8.19 10.09 -5.55
CA GLU A 29 9.13 11.06 -6.16
C GLU A 29 8.73 11.44 -7.58
N ASP A 30 7.87 10.65 -8.25
CA ASP A 30 7.28 11.00 -9.54
C ASP A 30 6.29 12.17 -9.44
N ILE A 31 5.82 12.51 -8.23
CA ILE A 31 4.98 13.68 -7.97
C ILE A 31 5.88 14.91 -7.73
N PRO A 32 5.81 15.97 -8.57
CA PRO A 32 6.69 17.12 -8.45
C PRO A 32 6.69 17.75 -7.06
N GLY A 33 7.89 17.86 -6.46
CA GLY A 33 8.07 18.47 -5.15
C GLY A 33 7.63 17.61 -3.95
N LYS A 34 7.35 16.32 -4.17
CA LYS A 34 7.12 15.35 -3.08
C LYS A 34 8.28 14.38 -2.95
N SER A 35 8.40 13.79 -1.78
CA SER A 35 9.38 12.75 -1.47
C SER A 35 8.83 11.86 -0.37
N GLU A 36 9.49 10.72 -0.11
CA GLU A 36 9.10 9.76 0.92
C GLU A 36 8.89 10.39 2.31
N ARG A 37 9.60 11.47 2.64
CA ARG A 37 9.43 12.21 3.90
C ARG A 37 7.99 12.73 4.11
N TRP A 38 7.26 12.94 3.02
CA TRP A 38 5.88 13.44 3.03
C TRP A 38 4.83 12.34 2.81
N LEU A 39 5.27 11.10 2.59
CA LEU A 39 4.40 9.96 2.35
C LEU A 39 3.96 9.32 3.68
N MET A 40 2.66 9.17 3.85
CA MET A 40 2.06 8.30 4.86
C MET A 40 1.56 7.02 4.19
N VAL A 41 1.87 5.86 4.78
CA VAL A 41 1.43 4.55 4.28
C VAL A 41 0.68 3.82 5.38
N GLU A 42 -0.52 3.35 5.06
CA GLU A 42 -1.31 2.47 5.91
C GLU A 42 -1.47 1.11 5.24
N PHE A 43 -1.30 0.05 6.03
CA PHE A 43 -1.48 -1.33 5.59
C PHE A 43 -2.65 -1.96 6.36
N THR A 44 -3.57 -2.59 5.64
CA THR A 44 -4.60 -3.45 6.22
C THR A 44 -4.48 -4.84 5.62
N ASP A 45 -3.87 -5.76 6.39
CA ASP A 45 -3.54 -7.12 5.99
C ASP A 45 -4.18 -8.19 6.90
N ALA A 46 -4.17 -9.45 6.45
CA ALA A 46 -4.65 -10.67 7.15
C ALA A 46 -6.14 -10.73 7.59
N ARG A 47 -6.84 -9.59 7.70
CA ARG A 47 -8.23 -9.49 8.23
C ARG A 47 -9.24 -8.92 7.25
N ASN A 48 -8.83 -8.60 6.03
CA ASN A 48 -9.75 -8.08 5.02
C ASN A 48 -10.25 -9.19 4.11
N SER A 49 -11.58 -9.33 4.04
CA SER A 49 -12.24 -10.15 3.02
C SER A 49 -12.27 -9.37 1.70
N LEU A 50 -11.25 -9.54 0.87
CA LEU A 50 -11.24 -9.00 -0.49
C LEU A 50 -11.78 -10.05 -1.46
N PHE A 51 -12.67 -9.60 -2.34
CA PHE A 51 -13.14 -10.39 -3.47
C PHE A 51 -12.88 -9.63 -4.76
N PHE A 52 -12.19 -10.26 -5.69
CA PHE A 52 -11.94 -9.73 -7.02
C PHE A 52 -12.39 -10.75 -8.07
N SER A 53 -13.15 -10.28 -9.06
CA SER A 53 -13.76 -11.16 -10.07
C SER A 53 -14.60 -12.32 -9.47
N GLY A 54 -15.22 -12.08 -8.32
CA GLY A 54 -16.05 -13.08 -7.61
C GLY A 54 -15.25 -14.16 -6.86
N LYS A 55 -13.94 -13.98 -6.69
CA LYS A 55 -13.06 -14.92 -5.98
C LYS A 55 -12.30 -14.22 -4.86
N ASP A 56 -11.87 -14.99 -3.87
CA ASP A 56 -11.06 -14.57 -2.72
C ASP A 56 -9.57 -14.96 -2.86
N ASP A 57 -9.11 -15.20 -4.09
CA ASP A 57 -7.69 -15.43 -4.39
C ASP A 57 -6.82 -14.26 -3.88
N PRO A 58 -5.51 -14.47 -3.60
CA PRO A 58 -4.60 -13.41 -3.15
C PRO A 58 -4.69 -12.15 -4.01
N CYS A 59 -5.07 -11.04 -3.40
CA CYS A 59 -5.23 -9.76 -4.09
C CYS A 59 -4.96 -8.57 -3.15
N ALA A 60 -4.71 -7.42 -3.77
CA ALA A 60 -4.47 -6.16 -3.08
C ALA A 60 -5.13 -5.01 -3.81
N MET A 61 -5.51 -3.97 -3.07
CA MET A 61 -5.97 -2.68 -3.55
C MET A 61 -5.10 -1.59 -2.95
N VAL A 62 -4.75 -0.59 -3.75
CA VAL A 62 -4.03 0.61 -3.30
C VAL A 62 -4.87 1.83 -3.62
N ASP A 63 -5.27 2.57 -2.58
CA ASP A 63 -5.86 3.91 -2.71
C ASP A 63 -4.77 4.96 -2.52
N VAL A 64 -4.78 5.97 -3.38
CA VAL A 64 -3.77 7.02 -3.44
C VAL A 64 -4.44 8.39 -3.37
N SER A 65 -4.13 9.13 -2.31
CA SER A 65 -4.53 10.53 -2.13
C SER A 65 -3.29 11.43 -2.15
N VAL A 66 -3.26 12.45 -3.01
CA VAL A 66 -2.07 13.30 -3.25
C VAL A 66 -2.20 14.72 -2.67
#